data_AF-A0A329D048-F1
#
_entry.id   AF-A0A329D048-F1
#
_cell.length_a   1.000
_cell.length_b   1.000
_cell.length_c   1.000
_cell.angle_alpha   90.00
_cell.angle_beta   90.00
_cell.angle_gamma   90.00
#
_symmetry.space_group_name_H-M   'P 1'
#
loop_
_entity.id
_entity.type
_entity.pdbx_description
1 polymer ?
#
loop_
_entity_poly.entity_id
_entity_poly.type
_entity_poly.pdbx_seq_one_letter_code
_entity_poly.pdbx_strand_id
1 'polypeptide(L)'
;MYEQLETHASEFNDLQKTLADPAGAPTVDAIRQSLEATAQRISETQGATDLDRNNLAKLYRGFLAASRVIARLQEKQAGARA
;
A
#
# COMPACT_ATOMS: atom_id res chain seq x y z
N MET A 1 1.10 -13.90 -3.45
CA MET A 1 0.21 -12.86 -2.89
C MET A 1 0.78 -11.45 -3.05
N TYR A 2 2.08 -11.25 -2.80
CA TYR A 2 2.76 -9.95 -2.74
C TYR A 2 3.37 -9.47 -4.08
N GLU A 3 3.19 -10.22 -5.17
CA GLU A 3 3.90 -10.02 -6.45
C GLU A 3 3.63 -8.62 -7.05
N GLN A 4 2.43 -8.07 -6.81
CA GLN A 4 2.09 -6.71 -7.26
C GLN A 4 2.86 -5.64 -6.49
N LEU A 5 3.17 -5.86 -5.21
CA LEU A 5 3.98 -4.93 -4.42
C LEU A 5 5.46 -5.02 -4.79
N GLU A 6 5.95 -6.21 -5.13
CA GLU A 6 7.35 -6.42 -5.54
C GLU A 6 7.69 -5.62 -6.81
N THR A 7 6.71 -5.41 -7.69
CA THR A 7 6.87 -4.58 -8.91
C THR A 7 7.16 -3.11 -8.60
N HIS A 8 6.82 -2.64 -7.39
CA HIS A 8 7.01 -1.26 -6.93
C HIS A 8 8.00 -1.16 -5.76
N ALA A 9 8.80 -2.19 -5.51
CA ALA A 9 9.64 -2.27 -4.32
C ALA A 9 10.66 -1.11 -4.23
N SER A 10 11.22 -0.68 -5.35
CA SER A 10 12.21 0.41 -5.38
C SER A 10 11.57 1.74 -5.00
N GLU A 11 10.44 2.07 -5.61
CA GLU A 11 9.70 3.32 -5.40
C GLU A 11 9.03 3.35 -4.02
N PHE A 12 8.62 2.19 -3.50
CA PHE A 12 8.13 2.04 -2.14
C PHE A 12 9.23 2.26 -1.09
N ASN A 13 10.43 1.72 -1.32
CA ASN A 13 11.57 1.93 -0.44
C ASN A 13 12.04 3.40 -0.45
N ASP A 14 11.87 4.10 -1.56
CA ASP A 14 12.17 5.53 -1.70
C ASP A 14 10.89 6.37 -1.85
N LEU A 15 9.88 6.07 -1.02
CA LEU A 15 8.56 6.71 -1.11
C LEU A 15 8.64 8.24 -0.97
N GLN A 16 9.58 8.75 -0.16
CA GLN A 16 9.78 10.18 0.01
C GLN A 16 10.18 10.87 -1.29
N LYS A 17 11.11 10.27 -2.06
CA LYS A 17 11.51 10.78 -3.37
C LYS A 17 10.34 10.72 -4.35
N THR A 18 9.62 9.61 -4.39
CA THR A 18 8.45 9.42 -5.27
C THR A 18 7.37 10.45 -4.98
N LEU A 19 7.11 10.75 -3.72
CA LEU A 19 6.17 11.79 -3.29
C LEU A 19 6.65 13.22 -3.63
N ALA A 20 7.97 13.46 -3.59
CA ALA A 20 8.57 14.75 -3.90
C ALA A 20 8.67 15.03 -5.41
N ASP A 21 8.51 14.01 -6.26
CA ASP A 21 8.47 14.14 -7.71
C ASP A 21 7.13 14.76 -8.18
N PRO A 22 7.12 15.84 -8.98
CA PRO A 22 5.92 16.37 -9.62
C PRO A 22 5.18 15.37 -10.52
N ALA A 23 5.91 14.45 -11.16
CA ALA A 23 5.35 13.41 -12.02
C ALA A 23 5.11 12.09 -11.27
N GLY A 24 5.40 12.02 -9.96
CA GLY A 24 5.33 10.79 -9.19
C GLY A 24 3.92 10.35 -8.77
N ALA A 25 2.90 11.21 -8.93
CA ALA A 25 1.53 10.91 -8.47
C ALA A 25 0.94 9.59 -9.01
N PRO A 26 1.07 9.25 -10.32
CA PRO A 26 0.59 7.97 -10.83
C PRO A 26 1.28 6.76 -10.19
N THR A 27 2.58 6.87 -9.89
CA THR A 27 3.35 5.81 -9.24
C THR A 27 2.91 5.61 -7.79
N VAL A 28 2.66 6.71 -7.06
CA VAL A 28 2.11 6.66 -5.69
C VAL A 28 0.73 6.00 -5.69
N ASP A 29 -0.12 6.31 -6.68
CA ASP A 29 -1.44 5.68 -6.82
C ASP A 29 -1.33 4.19 -7.14
N ALA A 30 -0.39 3.78 -8.01
CA ALA A 30 -0.14 2.37 -8.33
C ALA A 30 0.33 1.57 -7.10
N ILE A 31 1.20 2.16 -6.27
CA ILE A 31 1.62 1.58 -4.98
C ILE A 31 0.42 1.35 -4.07
N ARG A 32 -0.45 2.36 -3.92
CA ARG A 32 -1.66 2.27 -3.09
C ARG A 32 -2.61 1.17 -3.57
N GLN A 33 -2.85 1.12 -4.88
CA GLN A 33 -3.68 0.08 -5.48
C GLN A 33 -3.10 -1.33 -5.27
N SER A 34 -1.78 -1.47 -5.34
CA SER A 34 -1.10 -2.74 -5.06
C SER A 34 -1.21 -3.18 -3.61
N LEU A 35 -1.17 -2.24 -2.65
CA LEU A 35 -1.43 -2.54 -1.23
C LEU A 35 -2.87 -3.00 -1.00
N GLU A 36 -3.85 -2.34 -1.63
CA GLU A 36 -5.27 -2.69 -1.52
C GLU A 36 -5.58 -4.04 -2.18
N ALA A 37 -5.01 -4.31 -3.36
CA ALA A 37 -5.16 -5.60 -4.02
C ALA A 37 -4.51 -6.74 -3.22
N THR A 38 -3.37 -6.49 -2.59
CA THR A 38 -2.75 -7.45 -1.65
C THR A 38 -3.65 -7.70 -0.45
N ALA A 39 -4.23 -6.64 0.14
CA ALA A 39 -5.20 -6.78 1.23
C ALA A 39 -6.40 -7.64 0.79
N GLN A 40 -6.96 -7.39 -0.39
CA GLN A 40 -8.08 -8.17 -0.92
C GLN A 40 -7.73 -9.66 -1.03
N ARG A 41 -6.56 -10.00 -1.59
CA ARG A 41 -6.07 -11.40 -1.66
C ARG A 41 -5.88 -12.03 -0.28
N ILE A 42 -5.41 -11.27 0.71
CA ILE A 42 -5.32 -11.73 2.11
C ILE A 42 -6.71 -12.10 2.64
N SER A 43 -7.69 -11.25 2.38
CA SER A 43 -9.07 -11.47 2.87
C SER A 43 -9.73 -12.69 2.25
N GLU A 44 -9.33 -13.07 1.03
CA GLU A 44 -9.81 -14.25 0.30
C GLU A 44 -9.04 -15.53 0.68
N THR A 45 -7.89 -15.39 1.34
CA THR A 45 -7.06 -16.53 1.75
C THR A 45 -7.70 -17.25 2.95
N GLN A 46 -7.88 -18.57 2.84
CA GLN A 46 -8.41 -19.38 3.93
C GLN A 46 -7.32 -19.72 4.96
N GLY A 47 -7.51 -19.30 6.22
CA GLY A 47 -6.65 -19.69 7.34
C GLY A 47 -7.05 -21.05 7.91
N ALA A 48 -6.10 -21.98 8.01
CA ALA A 48 -6.32 -23.34 8.50
C ALA A 48 -6.66 -23.38 10.01
N THR A 49 -6.10 -22.45 10.78
CA THR A 49 -6.33 -22.33 12.23
C THR A 49 -6.92 -20.96 12.60
N ASP A 50 -7.42 -20.83 13.84
CA ASP A 50 -7.83 -19.53 14.39
C ASP A 50 -6.67 -18.53 14.44
N LEU A 51 -5.46 -19.01 14.75
CA LEU A 51 -4.26 -18.19 14.75
C LEU A 51 -3.96 -17.66 13.34
N ASP A 52 -4.08 -18.50 12.31
CA ASP A 52 -3.87 -18.08 10.92
C ASP A 52 -4.90 -17.03 10.50
N ARG A 53 -6.18 -17.25 10.81
CA ARG A 53 -7.25 -16.28 10.53
C ARG A 53 -6.99 -14.94 11.22
N ASN A 54 -6.54 -14.96 12.48
CA ASN A 54 -6.20 -13.76 13.21
C ASN A 54 -5.00 -13.01 12.57
N ASN A 55 -3.97 -13.75 12.16
CA ASN A 55 -2.80 -13.19 11.50
C ASN A 55 -3.13 -12.60 10.13
N LEU A 56 -3.92 -13.29 9.31
CA LEU A 56 -4.42 -12.78 8.03
C LEU A 56 -5.26 -11.50 8.24
N ALA A 57 -6.15 -11.47 9.23
CA ALA A 57 -6.94 -10.28 9.55
C ALA A 57 -6.06 -9.08 9.98
N LYS A 58 -4.97 -9.32 10.72
CA LYS A 58 -4.00 -8.27 11.07
C LYS A 58 -3.27 -7.75 9.83
N LEU A 59 -2.81 -8.63 8.96
CA LEU A 59 -2.13 -8.24 7.71
C LEU A 59 -3.07 -7.42 6.82
N TYR A 60 -4.30 -7.89 6.59
CA TYR A 60 -5.32 -7.17 5.84
C TYR A 60 -5.49 -5.71 6.33
N ARG A 61 -5.68 -5.54 7.65
CA ARG A 61 -5.82 -4.20 8.26
C ARG A 61 -4.55 -3.36 8.10
N GLY A 62 -3.38 -3.99 8.22
CA GLY A 62 -2.09 -3.34 8.02
C GLY A 62 -1.92 -2.79 6.60
N PHE A 63 -2.27 -3.56 5.57
CA PHE A 63 -2.20 -3.11 4.18
C PHE A 63 -3.16 -1.96 3.87
N LEU A 64 -4.40 -2.00 4.39
CA LEU A 64 -5.34 -0.89 4.25
C LEU A 64 -4.87 0.37 4.99
N ALA A 65 -4.32 0.21 6.19
CA ALA A 65 -3.76 1.34 6.93
C ALA A 65 -2.59 1.98 6.17
N ALA A 66 -1.70 1.17 5.60
CA ALA A 66 -0.59 1.65 4.78
C ALA A 66 -1.08 2.44 3.56
N SER A 67 -2.04 1.93 2.77
CA SER A 67 -2.61 2.66 1.62
C SER A 67 -3.14 4.04 2.03
N ARG A 68 -3.87 4.11 3.15
CA ARG A 68 -4.43 5.37 3.67
C ARG A 68 -3.36 6.36 4.14
N VAL A 69 -2.30 5.87 4.78
CA VAL A 69 -1.17 6.73 5.17
C VAL A 69 -0.51 7.34 3.94
N ILE A 70 -0.25 6.54 2.91
CA ILE A 70 0.35 7.03 1.66
C ILE A 70 -0.55 8.05 0.97
N ALA A 71 -1.87 7.80 0.91
CA ALA A 71 -2.86 8.75 0.40
C ALA A 71 -2.74 10.11 1.12
N ARG A 72 -2.66 10.09 2.46
CA ARG A 72 -2.55 11.31 3.25
C ARG A 72 -1.24 12.06 3.02
N LEU A 73 -0.14 11.33 2.80
CA LEU A 73 1.15 11.94 2.46
C LEU A 73 1.12 12.60 1.07
N GLN A 74 0.49 11.95 0.09
CA GLN A 74 0.29 12.50 -1.25
C GLN A 74 -0.54 13.79 -1.23
N GLU A 75 -1.66 13.80 -0.51
CA GLU A 75 -2.50 15.00 -0.30
C GLU A 75 -1.70 16.15 0.31
N LYS A 76 -0.89 15.87 1.33
CA LYS A 76 -0.06 16.88 1.99
C LYS A 76 0.96 17.49 1.03
N GLN A 77 1.59 16.69 0.17
CA GLN A 77 2.55 17.17 -0.82
C GLN A 77 1.86 17.98 -1.93
N ALA A 78 0.67 17.57 -2.38
CA ALA A 78 -0.12 18.32 -3.34
C ALA A 78 -0.53 19.69 -2.77
N GLY A 79 -0.99 19.74 -1.53
CA GLY A 79 -1.35 20.99 -0.84
C GLY A 79 -0.16 21.90 -0.55
N ALA A 80 1.05 21.37 -0.42
CA ALA A 80 2.27 22.18 -0.28
C ALA A 80 2.76 22.80 -1.59
N ARG A 81 2.24 22.34 -2.74
CA ARG A 81 2.59 22.83 -4.09
C ARG A 81 1.56 23.81 -4.68
N ALA A 82 0.38 23.92 -4.06
CA ALA A 82 -0.70 24.82 -4.46
C ALA A 82 -0.52 26.22 -3.84
#